data_AF-A0ABD1L1J9-F1
#
_entry.id   AF-A0ABD1L1J9-F1
#
_cell.length_a   1.000
_cell.length_b   1.000
_cell.length_c   1.000
_cell.angle_alpha   90.00
_cell.angle_beta   90.00
_cell.angle_gamma   90.00
#
_symmetry.space_group_name_H-M   'P 1'
#
loop_
_entity.id
_entity.type
_entity.pdbx_description
1 polymer ?
#
loop_
_entity_poly.entity_id
_entity_poly.type
_entity_poly.pdbx_seq_one_letter_code
_entity_poly.pdbx_strand_id
1 'polypeptide(L)'
;MECSDAKPVKPNSNNISEMVCKFAKVCKLKSIGVFSSEIPNLPHLHRPFCNEAPPSENSSEENRCFDPKVHPHPIEVPAKEDVFAGLEVMRKIFDTVSALKLSYLQLQQAHIPYDPQKIVAADDLVVAEFEKLCKFKREYIQKQCKKTRLKGARSHPLMADIVAREVLLRKLKSQNSAKGSEISRLQRELLDLEIGNKNLTEKIKQISLEKRKASVLSLAKFQNVFNAASKSIHDFAKPLISLMKASGWDLDKAVNSIEKGAVYAKRCDKKYAFEAYIARRMFHDITLAFCNVSDIMKFDDPFDTLMENPHSDFAKFCQAKYLLVVHPKMEESFFGNLDHRTFIMSGKHPRTEFYQLFAKMAKCVWILLGSAVAIDPEATLFSVSRGSMFSSLYMESVEEEKESAVLSDEERATHNVQFMIMPGFQIGKMVVKSRVYISKHSSS
;
A
#
# COMPACT_ATOMS: atom_id res chain seq x y z
N MET A 1 -7.32 83.51 22.57
CA MET A 1 -8.57 84.28 22.45
C MET A 1 -9.61 83.34 21.89
N GLU A 2 -10.64 83.06 22.70
CA GLU A 2 -11.81 82.25 22.35
C GLU A 2 -12.67 82.91 21.26
N CYS A 3 -13.36 82.10 20.44
CA CYS A 3 -14.77 82.33 20.07
C CYS A 3 -15.37 81.15 19.27
N SER A 4 -16.24 80.38 19.95
CA SER A 4 -17.64 80.03 19.61
C SER A 4 -18.12 79.64 18.18
N ASP A 5 -18.65 78.41 18.12
CA ASP A 5 -19.91 77.87 17.51
C ASP A 5 -20.57 78.44 16.24
N ALA A 6 -20.86 77.53 15.25
CA ALA A 6 -22.20 77.33 14.62
C ALA A 6 -22.27 76.19 13.54
N LYS A 7 -23.04 75.11 13.87
CA LYS A 7 -23.96 74.23 13.08
C LYS A 7 -23.64 73.61 11.66
N PRO A 8 -24.30 72.47 11.30
CA PRO A 8 -23.80 71.45 10.34
C PRO A 8 -24.52 71.39 8.98
N VAL A 9 -23.87 70.81 7.95
CA VAL A 9 -24.49 70.38 6.67
C VAL A 9 -23.92 69.03 6.21
N LYS A 10 -24.80 68.03 6.00
CA LYS A 10 -24.52 66.73 5.35
C LYS A 10 -24.38 66.90 3.82
N PRO A 11 -23.60 66.02 3.14
CA PRO A 11 -24.13 65.30 1.98
C PRO A 11 -23.70 63.82 1.95
N ASN A 12 -24.63 62.87 1.92
CA ASN A 12 -25.32 62.27 0.75
C ASN A 12 -24.50 61.18 0.02
N SER A 13 -24.60 59.97 0.57
CA SER A 13 -24.45 58.69 -0.12
C SER A 13 -25.76 58.34 -0.83
N ASN A 14 -25.76 58.07 -2.15
CA ASN A 14 -26.91 57.38 -2.79
C ASN A 14 -26.71 56.69 -4.16
N ASN A 15 -25.54 56.73 -4.81
CA ASN A 15 -25.44 56.18 -6.19
C ASN A 15 -25.08 54.69 -6.31
N ILE A 16 -24.53 54.05 -5.26
CA ILE A 16 -24.08 52.65 -5.35
C ILE A 16 -25.23 51.66 -5.14
N SER A 17 -26.16 51.99 -4.24
CA SER A 17 -27.32 51.14 -3.91
C SER A 17 -28.29 51.00 -5.10
N GLU A 18 -28.43 52.04 -5.92
CA GLU A 18 -29.36 52.04 -7.06
C GLU A 18 -28.86 51.18 -8.23
N MET A 19 -27.55 51.11 -8.46
CA MET A 19 -26.96 50.23 -9.48
C MET A 19 -27.11 48.75 -9.12
N VAL A 20 -26.86 48.39 -7.86
CA VAL A 20 -26.97 47.00 -7.39
C VAL A 20 -28.43 46.52 -7.46
N CYS A 21 -29.39 47.38 -7.13
CA CYS A 21 -30.82 47.06 -7.22
C CYS A 21 -31.32 46.88 -8.66
N LYS A 22 -30.76 47.64 -9.62
CA LYS A 22 -31.07 47.48 -11.06
C LYS A 22 -30.46 46.20 -11.63
N PHE A 23 -29.26 45.83 -11.21
CA PHE A 23 -28.61 44.59 -11.66
C PHE A 23 -29.35 43.33 -11.15
N ALA A 24 -29.81 43.35 -9.90
CA ALA A 24 -30.58 42.25 -9.31
C ALA A 24 -31.96 42.04 -9.97
N LYS A 25 -32.56 43.09 -10.57
CA LYS A 25 -33.84 42.99 -11.30
C LYS A 25 -33.70 42.33 -12.67
N VAL A 26 -32.53 42.38 -13.30
CA VAL A 26 -32.29 41.81 -14.65
C VAL A 26 -31.95 40.32 -14.59
N CYS A 27 -31.44 39.81 -13.45
CA CYS A 27 -31.03 38.41 -13.30
C CYS A 27 -32.13 37.45 -12.79
N LYS A 28 -33.42 37.80 -12.89
CA LYS A 28 -34.52 36.86 -12.55
C LYS A 28 -34.84 35.93 -13.72
N LEU A 29 -34.02 34.90 -13.92
CA LEU A 29 -34.42 33.72 -14.71
C LEU A 29 -35.45 32.92 -13.90
N LYS A 30 -36.65 32.78 -14.47
CA LYS A 30 -37.71 31.89 -13.99
C LYS A 30 -37.21 30.44 -14.05
N SER A 31 -36.87 29.85 -12.92
CA SER A 31 -36.91 28.39 -12.75
C SER A 31 -38.36 27.99 -12.47
N ILE A 32 -39.01 27.34 -13.43
CA ILE A 32 -40.27 26.64 -13.20
C ILE A 32 -39.92 25.34 -12.46
N GLY A 33 -40.38 25.22 -11.22
CA GLY A 33 -40.29 24.01 -10.44
C GLY A 33 -41.55 23.18 -10.63
N VAL A 34 -41.37 21.90 -10.98
CA VAL A 34 -42.35 20.84 -10.75
C VAL A 34 -41.68 19.87 -9.79
N PHE A 35 -42.33 19.61 -8.66
CA PHE A 35 -41.86 18.71 -7.60
C PHE A 35 -41.98 17.24 -8.00
N SER A 36 -41.11 16.38 -7.44
CA SER A 36 -41.55 15.13 -6.80
C SER A 36 -40.61 14.71 -5.65
N SER A 37 -41.19 14.70 -4.45
CA SER A 37 -41.09 13.76 -3.31
C SER A 37 -39.74 13.24 -2.76
N GLU A 38 -39.51 13.59 -1.48
CA GLU A 38 -39.30 12.69 -0.30
C GLU A 38 -37.95 11.93 -0.07
N ILE A 39 -37.02 12.58 0.67
CA ILE A 39 -36.30 12.26 1.95
C ILE A 39 -36.39 10.80 2.52
N PRO A 40 -35.53 10.24 3.45
CA PRO A 40 -34.29 10.71 4.16
C PRO A 40 -33.14 9.68 4.41
N ASN A 41 -31.96 10.18 4.81
CA ASN A 41 -31.37 10.00 6.17
C ASN A 41 -29.82 10.19 6.18
N LEU A 42 -29.37 11.21 6.92
CA LEU A 42 -28.00 11.29 7.46
C LEU A 42 -28.08 11.93 8.86
N PRO A 43 -27.45 11.37 9.91
CA PRO A 43 -27.32 12.06 11.18
C PRO A 43 -25.96 12.80 11.31
N HIS A 44 -26.09 14.10 11.57
CA HIS A 44 -25.39 14.94 12.56
C HIS A 44 -23.86 14.88 12.79
N LEU A 45 -23.22 16.03 12.49
CA LEU A 45 -22.38 16.92 13.34
C LEU A 45 -21.40 16.29 14.36
N HIS A 46 -20.08 16.56 14.18
CA HIS A 46 -19.31 17.43 15.10
C HIS A 46 -17.87 17.71 14.61
N ARG A 47 -17.47 18.98 14.76
CA ARG A 47 -16.11 19.57 14.74
C ARG A 47 -15.61 19.63 16.22
N PRO A 48 -14.37 20.06 16.64
CA PRO A 48 -13.12 20.52 15.97
C PRO A 48 -11.85 19.77 16.46
N PHE A 49 -10.65 20.10 15.93
CA PHE A 49 -9.52 20.66 16.71
C PHE A 49 -8.34 21.00 15.78
N CYS A 50 -7.85 22.24 15.86
CA CYS A 50 -6.57 22.67 15.33
C CYS A 50 -5.54 22.67 16.47
N ASN A 51 -4.26 22.43 16.18
CA ASN A 51 -3.12 23.17 16.74
C ASN A 51 -1.78 22.85 16.04
N GLU A 52 -1.14 23.94 15.58
CA GLU A 52 0.28 24.34 15.70
C GLU A 52 1.45 23.57 15.06
N ALA A 53 1.95 24.16 13.96
CA ALA A 53 3.30 24.73 13.71
C ALA A 53 4.57 23.84 13.42
N PRO A 54 5.56 24.37 12.65
CA PRO A 54 6.53 23.64 11.77
C PRO A 54 8.01 23.71 12.33
N PRO A 55 9.16 23.33 11.67
CA PRO A 55 9.56 23.49 10.24
C PRO A 55 10.58 22.49 9.58
N SER A 56 10.84 22.76 8.28
CA SER A 56 12.00 22.41 7.41
C SER A 56 12.04 20.99 6.81
N GLU A 57 12.43 20.73 5.57
CA GLU A 57 12.80 21.56 4.40
C GLU A 57 12.85 20.63 3.16
N ASN A 58 12.46 21.17 2.00
CA ASN A 58 12.95 20.90 0.64
C ASN A 58 12.06 20.18 -0.40
N SER A 59 11.73 21.01 -1.41
CA SER A 59 11.61 20.77 -2.87
C SER A 59 10.59 19.75 -3.36
N SER A 60 9.79 19.97 -4.40
CA SER A 60 9.54 21.08 -5.33
C SER A 60 8.56 20.49 -6.34
N GLU A 61 7.40 21.08 -6.56
CA GLU A 61 6.70 21.05 -7.86
C GLU A 61 5.46 21.96 -7.79
N GLU A 62 5.57 23.11 -8.44
CA GLU A 62 4.54 24.13 -8.55
C GLU A 62 3.40 23.65 -9.47
N ASN A 63 2.21 23.44 -8.91
CA ASN A 63 0.99 23.34 -9.69
C ASN A 63 0.49 24.77 -10.02
N ARG A 64 0.97 25.34 -11.12
CA ARG A 64 0.48 26.64 -11.63
C ARG A 64 -0.90 26.46 -12.26
N CYS A 65 -1.92 26.95 -11.56
CA CYS A 65 -3.21 27.28 -12.14
C CYS A 65 -3.03 28.41 -13.17
N PHE A 66 -3.22 28.12 -14.45
CA PHE A 66 -3.25 29.15 -15.49
C PHE A 66 -4.64 29.80 -15.49
N ASP A 67 -4.77 30.91 -14.77
CA ASP A 67 -5.81 31.90 -15.05
C ASP A 67 -5.51 32.55 -16.42
N PRO A 68 -6.40 32.46 -17.43
CA PRO A 68 -6.23 33.25 -18.63
C PRO A 68 -6.53 34.71 -18.29
N LYS A 69 -5.46 35.50 -18.14
CA LYS A 69 -5.48 36.98 -18.17
C LYS A 69 -6.08 37.43 -19.50
N VAL A 70 -7.31 37.92 -19.46
CA VAL A 70 -7.95 38.60 -20.58
C VAL A 70 -7.30 39.97 -20.72
N HIS A 71 -6.46 40.15 -21.75
CA HIS A 71 -5.95 41.47 -22.13
C HIS A 71 -7.04 42.29 -22.83
N PRO A 72 -7.44 43.46 -22.31
CA PRO A 72 -8.34 44.34 -23.02
C PRO A 72 -7.59 44.92 -24.23
N HIS A 73 -8.04 44.59 -25.44
CA HIS A 73 -7.58 45.30 -26.63
C HIS A 73 -8.32 46.65 -26.73
N PRO A 74 -7.64 47.75 -27.14
CA PRO A 74 -8.27 49.06 -27.26
C PRO A 74 -9.35 49.00 -28.34
N ILE A 75 -10.57 49.38 -27.99
CA ILE A 75 -11.60 49.70 -28.98
C ILE A 75 -11.24 51.07 -29.55
N GLU A 76 -10.67 51.10 -30.76
CA GLU A 76 -10.68 52.31 -31.58
C GLU A 76 -12.14 52.66 -31.88
N VAL A 77 -12.63 53.71 -31.20
CA VAL A 77 -13.92 54.33 -31.47
C VAL A 77 -13.81 54.96 -32.87
N PRO A 78 -14.59 54.53 -33.88
CA PRO A 78 -14.51 55.15 -35.19
C PRO A 78 -15.00 56.59 -35.09
N ALA A 79 -14.15 57.50 -35.58
CA ALA A 79 -14.24 58.94 -35.51
C ALA A 79 -15.65 59.47 -35.81
N LYS A 80 -16.09 60.43 -35.00
CA LYS A 80 -17.34 61.21 -35.11
C LYS A 80 -17.42 62.09 -36.37
N GLU A 81 -16.53 61.91 -37.34
CA GLU A 81 -16.40 62.75 -38.54
C GLU A 81 -17.47 62.44 -39.61
N ASP A 82 -17.89 61.16 -39.76
CA ASP A 82 -18.84 60.76 -40.82
C ASP A 82 -20.29 61.24 -40.56
N VAL A 83 -20.66 61.47 -39.29
CA VAL A 83 -22.01 61.94 -38.93
C VAL A 83 -22.16 63.44 -39.22
N PHE A 84 -21.13 64.24 -38.93
CA PHE A 84 -21.15 65.69 -39.18
C PHE A 84 -21.19 66.01 -40.67
N ALA A 85 -20.45 65.26 -41.50
CA ALA A 85 -20.37 65.51 -42.93
C ALA A 85 -21.67 65.16 -43.70
N GLY A 86 -22.48 64.22 -43.19
CA GLY A 86 -23.80 63.89 -43.76
C GLY A 86 -24.87 64.91 -43.38
N LEU A 87 -24.83 65.40 -42.14
CA LEU A 87 -25.70 66.46 -41.65
C LEU A 87 -25.49 67.76 -42.43
N GLU A 88 -24.23 68.05 -42.77
CA GLU A 88 -23.85 69.25 -43.50
C GLU A 88 -24.37 69.26 -44.95
N VAL A 89 -24.33 68.13 -45.67
CA VAL A 89 -24.92 68.03 -47.02
C VAL A 89 -26.44 68.15 -46.97
N MET A 90 -27.08 67.56 -45.96
CA MET A 90 -28.53 67.69 -45.76
C MET A 90 -28.92 69.14 -45.47
N ARG A 91 -28.18 69.85 -44.61
CA ARG A 91 -28.37 71.27 -44.35
C ARG A 91 -28.27 72.10 -45.63
N LYS A 92 -27.23 71.89 -46.44
CA LYS A 92 -27.05 72.56 -47.74
C LYS A 92 -28.23 72.35 -48.70
N ILE A 93 -28.81 71.15 -48.73
CA ILE A 93 -30.03 70.87 -49.50
C ILE A 93 -31.20 71.71 -49.00
N PHE A 94 -31.46 71.76 -47.69
CA PHE A 94 -32.54 72.55 -47.12
C PHE A 94 -32.38 74.06 -47.34
N ASP A 95 -31.15 74.58 -47.19
CA ASP A 95 -30.83 75.98 -47.46
C ASP A 95 -31.08 76.33 -48.93
N THR A 96 -30.67 75.45 -49.86
CA THR A 96 -30.88 75.62 -51.30
C THR A 96 -32.36 75.54 -51.69
N VAL A 97 -33.14 74.64 -51.09
CA VAL A 97 -34.60 74.58 -51.33
C VAL A 97 -35.29 75.85 -50.83
N SER A 98 -34.82 76.41 -49.72
CA SER A 98 -35.34 77.66 -49.17
C SER A 98 -35.00 78.84 -50.09
N ALA A 99 -33.76 78.89 -50.61
CA ALA A 99 -33.34 79.88 -51.61
C ALA A 99 -34.12 79.75 -52.92
N LEU A 100 -34.31 78.52 -53.42
CA LEU A 100 -35.12 78.24 -54.60
C LEU A 100 -36.57 78.75 -54.44
N LYS A 101 -37.18 78.55 -53.27
CA LYS A 101 -38.52 79.07 -52.98
C LYS A 101 -38.55 80.60 -53.04
N LEU A 102 -37.51 81.27 -52.55
CA LEU A 102 -37.39 82.72 -52.62
C LEU A 102 -37.21 83.19 -54.08
N SER A 103 -36.32 82.56 -54.84
CA SER A 103 -36.12 82.87 -56.27
C SER A 103 -37.40 82.66 -57.08
N TYR A 104 -38.18 81.62 -56.77
CA TYR A 104 -39.48 81.39 -57.41
C TYR A 104 -40.50 82.49 -57.10
N LEU A 105 -40.53 83.00 -55.86
CA LEU A 105 -41.35 84.17 -55.51
C LEU A 105 -40.90 85.43 -56.26
N GLN A 106 -39.59 85.63 -56.42
CA GLN A 106 -39.04 86.75 -57.20
C GLN A 106 -39.43 86.65 -58.68
N LEU A 107 -39.43 85.44 -59.24
CA LEU A 107 -39.92 85.17 -60.58
C LEU A 107 -41.41 85.52 -60.70
N GLN A 108 -42.24 85.11 -59.74
CA GLN A 108 -43.66 85.46 -59.71
C GLN A 108 -43.89 86.98 -59.63
N GLN A 109 -43.08 87.71 -58.85
CA GLN A 109 -43.17 89.16 -58.73
C GLN A 109 -42.73 89.89 -60.01
N ALA A 110 -41.75 89.36 -60.75
CA ALA A 110 -41.25 89.96 -61.99
C ALA A 110 -42.30 90.01 -63.11
N HIS A 111 -43.41 89.28 -62.98
CA HIS A 111 -44.49 89.27 -63.97
C HIS A 111 -45.43 90.50 -63.92
N ILE A 112 -45.41 91.32 -62.86
CA ILE A 112 -46.35 92.45 -62.70
C ILE A 112 -45.68 93.70 -62.11
N PRO A 113 -45.62 94.85 -62.82
CA PRO A 113 -45.96 95.02 -64.24
C PRO A 113 -44.94 94.29 -65.15
N TYR A 114 -45.38 93.84 -66.33
CA TYR A 114 -44.60 92.99 -67.23
C TYR A 114 -43.27 93.62 -67.67
N ASP A 115 -42.16 92.97 -67.31
CA ASP A 115 -40.79 93.39 -67.67
C ASP A 115 -39.95 92.16 -68.09
N PRO A 116 -39.70 91.96 -69.39
CA PRO A 116 -39.00 90.78 -69.91
C PRO A 116 -37.60 90.57 -69.32
N GLN A 117 -36.84 91.63 -69.05
CA GLN A 117 -35.47 91.51 -68.55
C GLN A 117 -35.46 91.05 -67.09
N LYS A 118 -36.42 91.51 -66.28
CA LYS A 118 -36.58 91.05 -64.89
C LYS A 118 -37.04 89.61 -64.80
N ILE A 119 -37.89 89.16 -65.73
CA ILE A 119 -38.34 87.77 -65.79
C ILE A 119 -37.17 86.84 -66.10
N VAL A 120 -36.36 87.16 -67.12
CA VAL A 120 -35.17 86.36 -67.47
C VAL A 120 -34.17 86.30 -66.31
N ALA A 121 -33.86 87.44 -65.68
CA ALA A 121 -32.94 87.47 -64.55
C ALA A 121 -33.46 86.67 -63.33
N ALA A 122 -34.77 86.66 -63.08
CA ALA A 122 -35.36 85.86 -62.01
C ALA A 122 -35.43 84.36 -62.36
N ASP A 123 -35.61 84.01 -63.63
CA ASP A 123 -35.57 82.63 -64.12
C ASP A 123 -34.15 82.05 -64.01
N ASP A 124 -33.13 82.81 -64.40
CA ASP A 124 -31.72 82.43 -64.25
C ASP A 124 -31.36 82.12 -62.78
N LEU A 125 -31.92 82.87 -61.83
CA LEU A 125 -31.75 82.59 -60.40
C LEU A 125 -32.41 81.28 -59.97
N VAL A 126 -33.61 81.00 -60.46
CA VAL A 126 -34.32 79.73 -60.20
C VAL A 126 -33.53 78.55 -60.76
N VAL A 127 -33.03 78.66 -61.98
CA VAL A 127 -32.19 77.63 -62.63
C VAL A 127 -30.90 77.41 -61.83
N ALA A 128 -30.22 78.48 -61.40
CA ALA A 128 -29.00 78.38 -60.61
C ALA A 128 -29.22 77.66 -59.26
N GLU A 129 -30.34 77.90 -58.58
CA GLU A 129 -30.67 77.18 -57.34
C GLU A 129 -31.07 75.72 -57.61
N PHE A 130 -31.76 75.41 -58.71
CA PHE A 130 -32.02 74.03 -59.13
C PHE A 130 -30.73 73.25 -59.43
N GLU A 131 -29.75 73.88 -60.08
CA GLU A 131 -28.44 73.26 -60.36
C GLU A 131 -27.68 72.94 -59.07
N LYS A 132 -27.66 73.87 -58.11
CA LYS A 132 -27.09 73.66 -56.77
C LYS A 132 -27.77 72.49 -56.05
N LEU A 133 -29.10 72.45 -56.09
CA LEU A 133 -29.88 71.38 -55.47
C LEU A 133 -29.56 70.01 -56.11
N CYS A 134 -29.42 69.97 -57.44
CA CYS A 134 -29.03 68.77 -58.17
C CYS A 134 -27.61 68.31 -57.82
N LYS A 135 -26.67 69.24 -57.61
CA LYS A 135 -25.31 68.92 -57.15
C LYS A 135 -25.34 68.28 -55.76
N PHE A 136 -25.98 68.91 -54.78
CA PHE A 136 -26.03 68.39 -53.41
C PHE A 136 -26.82 67.07 -53.31
N LYS A 137 -27.89 66.91 -54.08
CA LYS A 137 -28.62 65.62 -54.20
C LYS A 137 -27.69 64.49 -54.67
N ARG A 138 -26.88 64.73 -55.70
CA ARG A 138 -25.91 63.74 -56.21
C ARG A 138 -24.88 63.36 -55.15
N GLU A 139 -24.32 64.36 -54.45
CA GLU A 139 -23.35 64.14 -53.37
C GLU A 139 -23.93 63.28 -52.22
N TYR A 140 -25.18 63.55 -51.82
CA TYR A 140 -25.87 62.79 -50.78
C TYR A 140 -26.08 61.32 -51.19
N ILE A 141 -26.62 61.07 -52.38
CA ILE A 141 -26.89 59.72 -52.90
C ILE A 141 -25.59 58.91 -52.99
N GLN A 142 -24.51 59.51 -53.50
CA GLN A 142 -23.23 58.84 -53.66
C GLN A 142 -22.64 58.39 -52.31
N LYS A 143 -22.73 59.22 -51.27
CA LYS A 143 -22.24 58.88 -49.92
C LYS A 143 -23.05 57.74 -49.28
N GLN A 144 -24.39 57.78 -49.40
CA GLN A 144 -25.24 56.72 -48.85
C GLN A 144 -24.98 55.37 -49.52
N CYS A 145 -24.79 55.34 -50.84
CA CYS A 145 -24.47 54.11 -51.56
C CYS A 145 -23.14 53.48 -51.07
N LYS A 146 -22.11 54.29 -50.81
CA LYS A 146 -20.81 53.79 -50.29
C LYS A 146 -20.96 53.18 -48.88
N LYS A 147 -21.73 53.82 -48.00
CA LYS A 147 -21.98 53.36 -46.62
C LYS A 147 -22.73 52.03 -46.59
N THR A 148 -23.75 51.86 -47.42
CA THR A 148 -24.52 50.61 -47.51
C THR A 148 -23.67 49.47 -48.09
N ARG A 149 -22.85 49.73 -49.11
CA ARG A 149 -21.93 48.74 -49.68
C ARG A 149 -20.88 48.26 -48.68
N LEU A 150 -20.27 49.17 -47.91
CA LEU A 150 -19.28 48.81 -46.89
C LEU A 150 -19.89 48.00 -45.73
N LYS A 151 -21.10 48.35 -45.30
CA LYS A 151 -21.82 47.59 -44.26
C LYS A 151 -22.19 46.19 -44.74
N GLY A 152 -22.71 46.06 -45.97
CA GLY A 152 -23.03 44.76 -46.57
C GLY A 152 -21.78 43.88 -46.80
N ALA A 153 -20.67 44.47 -47.22
CA ALA A 153 -19.41 43.74 -47.41
C ALA A 153 -18.81 43.22 -46.09
N ARG A 154 -18.99 43.95 -44.98
CA ARG A 154 -18.50 43.52 -43.65
C ARG A 154 -19.44 42.56 -42.94
N SER A 155 -20.76 42.60 -43.18
CA SER A 155 -21.71 41.76 -42.46
C SER A 155 -21.61 40.28 -42.84
N HIS A 156 -21.39 39.96 -44.12
CA HIS A 156 -21.37 38.57 -44.58
C HIS A 156 -20.20 37.74 -44.01
N PRO A 157 -18.93 38.20 -44.04
CA PRO A 157 -17.81 37.46 -43.42
C PRO A 157 -17.95 37.29 -41.91
N LEU A 158 -18.45 38.32 -41.21
CA LEU A 158 -18.68 38.24 -39.76
C LEU A 158 -19.73 37.18 -39.39
N MET A 159 -20.79 37.05 -40.18
CA MET A 159 -21.79 36.01 -39.97
C MET A 159 -21.22 34.60 -40.21
N ALA A 160 -20.38 34.43 -41.24
CA ALA A 160 -19.71 33.17 -41.51
C ALA A 160 -18.77 32.77 -40.34
N ASP A 161 -18.01 33.73 -39.80
CA ASP A 161 -17.14 33.51 -38.63
C ASP A 161 -17.92 33.12 -37.38
N ILE A 162 -19.08 33.75 -37.12
CA ILE A 162 -19.95 33.41 -35.98
C ILE A 162 -20.42 31.97 -36.11
N VAL A 163 -20.92 31.57 -37.28
CA VAL A 163 -21.38 30.19 -37.54
C VAL A 163 -20.25 29.19 -37.35
N ALA A 164 -19.04 29.49 -37.84
CA ALA A 164 -17.87 28.62 -37.66
C ALA A 164 -17.50 28.43 -36.17
N ARG A 165 -17.52 29.52 -35.38
CA ARG A 165 -17.27 29.48 -33.94
C ARG A 165 -18.34 28.68 -33.19
N GLU A 166 -19.61 28.80 -33.58
CA GLU A 166 -20.68 28.01 -32.99
C GLU A 166 -20.54 26.51 -33.26
N VAL A 167 -20.15 26.12 -34.48
CA VAL A 167 -19.89 24.72 -34.83
C VAL A 167 -18.74 24.17 -33.99
N LEU A 168 -17.65 24.93 -33.85
CA LEU A 168 -16.52 24.55 -33.01
C LEU A 168 -16.94 24.40 -31.54
N LEU A 169 -17.75 25.32 -31.00
CA LEU A 169 -18.27 25.26 -29.64
C LEU A 169 -19.13 24.01 -29.42
N ARG A 170 -20.01 23.67 -30.36
CA ARG A 170 -20.81 22.43 -30.29
C ARG A 170 -19.92 21.19 -30.29
N LYS A 171 -18.87 21.16 -31.13
CA LYS A 171 -17.89 20.08 -31.16
C LYS A 171 -17.17 19.94 -29.81
N LEU A 172 -16.63 21.02 -29.27
CA LEU A 172 -15.94 21.01 -27.97
C LEU A 172 -16.88 20.60 -26.84
N LYS A 173 -18.14 21.06 -26.84
CA LYS A 173 -19.14 20.65 -25.86
C LYS A 173 -19.40 19.14 -25.92
N SER A 174 -19.55 18.57 -27.12
CA SER A 174 -19.74 17.12 -27.29
C SER A 174 -18.53 16.30 -26.81
N GLN A 175 -17.31 16.77 -27.09
CA GLN A 175 -16.08 16.14 -26.62
C GLN A 175 -15.95 16.21 -25.10
N ASN A 176 -16.29 17.35 -24.50
CA ASN A 176 -16.28 17.52 -23.05
C ASN A 176 -17.28 16.58 -22.36
N SER A 177 -18.49 16.45 -22.91
CA SER A 177 -19.48 15.48 -22.43
C SER A 177 -18.98 14.04 -22.54
N ALA A 178 -18.38 13.66 -23.68
CA ALA A 178 -17.83 12.32 -23.87
C ALA A 178 -16.69 12.01 -22.89
N LYS A 179 -15.78 12.96 -22.67
CA LYS A 179 -14.70 12.83 -21.68
C LYS A 179 -15.25 12.78 -20.24
N GLY A 180 -16.30 13.53 -19.94
CA GLY A 180 -17.00 13.46 -18.66
C GLY A 180 -17.56 12.06 -18.38
N SER A 181 -18.21 11.43 -19.36
CA SER A 181 -18.69 10.05 -19.25
C SER A 181 -17.56 9.05 -19.02
N GLU A 182 -16.42 9.23 -19.70
CA GLU A 182 -15.25 8.37 -19.53
C GLU A 182 -14.63 8.51 -18.13
N ILE A 183 -14.53 9.73 -17.60
CA ILE A 183 -14.08 9.97 -16.23
C ILE A 183 -14.99 9.25 -15.23
N SER A 184 -16.31 9.37 -15.38
CA SER A 184 -17.26 8.68 -14.49
C SER A 184 -17.15 7.16 -14.59
N ARG A 185 -16.86 6.60 -15.78
CA ARG A 185 -16.62 5.17 -15.98
C ARG A 185 -15.37 4.71 -15.22
N LEU A 186 -14.25 5.41 -15.41
CA LEU A 186 -12.97 5.11 -14.76
C LEU A 186 -13.05 5.25 -13.23
N GLN A 187 -13.79 6.26 -12.73
CA GLN A 187 -14.00 6.42 -11.29
C GLN A 187 -14.75 5.23 -10.68
N ARG A 188 -15.74 4.67 -11.39
CA ARG A 188 -16.45 3.47 -10.94
C ARG A 188 -15.52 2.25 -10.92
N GLU A 189 -14.75 2.06 -11.99
CA GLU A 189 -13.77 0.96 -12.09
C GLU A 189 -12.72 1.03 -10.98
N LEU A 190 -12.25 2.24 -10.63
CA LEU A 190 -11.33 2.44 -9.51
C LEU A 190 -11.96 2.04 -8.17
N LEU A 191 -13.22 2.44 -7.92
CA LEU A 191 -13.93 2.04 -6.69
C LEU A 191 -14.13 0.52 -6.61
N ASP A 192 -14.50 -0.12 -7.70
CA ASP A 192 -14.66 -1.59 -7.77
C ASP A 192 -13.34 -2.30 -7.46
N LEU A 193 -12.22 -1.81 -8.03
CA LEU A 193 -10.88 -2.32 -7.73
C LEU A 193 -10.46 -2.07 -6.29
N GLU A 194 -10.80 -0.92 -5.71
CA GLU A 194 -10.49 -0.61 -4.31
C GLU A 194 -11.23 -1.54 -3.35
N ILE A 195 -12.51 -1.83 -3.63
CA ILE A 195 -13.31 -2.81 -2.88
C ILE A 195 -12.71 -4.21 -3.04
N GLY A 196 -12.33 -4.60 -4.26
CA GLY A 196 -11.65 -5.87 -4.54
C GLY A 196 -10.35 -6.01 -3.76
N ASN A 197 -9.51 -4.97 -3.74
CA ASN A 197 -8.26 -4.94 -3.00
C ASN A 197 -8.47 -5.03 -1.48
N LYS A 198 -9.51 -4.37 -0.93
CA LYS A 198 -9.87 -4.51 0.49
C LYS A 198 -10.23 -5.95 0.84
N ASN A 199 -11.08 -6.59 0.03
CA ASN A 199 -11.47 -7.99 0.23
C ASN A 199 -10.27 -8.95 0.12
N LEU A 200 -9.41 -8.78 -0.89
CA LEU A 200 -8.18 -9.56 -1.02
C LEU A 200 -7.25 -9.38 0.18
N THR A 201 -7.11 -8.14 0.69
CA THR A 201 -6.31 -7.85 1.89
C THR A 201 -6.87 -8.58 3.11
N GLU A 202 -8.19 -8.61 3.29
CA GLU A 202 -8.84 -9.36 4.38
C GLU A 202 -8.63 -10.87 4.26
N LYS A 203 -8.78 -11.43 3.05
CA LYS A 203 -8.48 -12.85 2.79
C LYS A 203 -7.02 -13.19 3.10
N ILE A 204 -6.08 -12.33 2.70
CA ILE A 204 -4.65 -12.51 3.01
C ILE A 204 -4.44 -12.50 4.53
N LYS A 205 -5.06 -11.57 5.26
CA LYS A 205 -4.99 -11.52 6.73
C LYS A 205 -5.53 -12.81 7.34
N GLN A 206 -6.68 -13.31 6.88
CA GLN A 206 -7.28 -14.55 7.38
C GLN A 206 -6.36 -15.76 7.15
N ILE A 207 -5.84 -15.93 5.93
CA ILE A 207 -4.89 -17.01 5.59
C ILE A 207 -3.64 -16.92 6.47
N SER A 208 -3.11 -15.70 6.71
CA SER A 208 -1.93 -15.50 7.55
C SER A 208 -2.18 -15.92 9.01
N LEU A 209 -3.39 -15.68 9.52
CA LEU A 209 -3.80 -16.01 10.88
C LEU A 209 -4.03 -17.51 11.04
N GLU A 210 -4.64 -18.16 10.04
CA GLU A 210 -4.76 -19.62 9.98
C GLU A 210 -3.40 -20.31 9.89
N LYS A 211 -2.49 -19.81 9.03
CA LYS A 211 -1.11 -20.32 8.95
C LYS A 211 -0.37 -20.16 10.28
N ARG A 212 -0.53 -19.04 10.98
CA ARG A 212 0.06 -18.84 12.31
C ARG A 212 -0.52 -19.80 13.34
N LYS A 213 -1.84 -20.01 13.36
CA LYS A 213 -2.49 -20.99 14.25
C LYS A 213 -2.01 -22.41 13.96
N ALA A 214 -1.94 -22.81 12.69
CA ALA A 214 -1.41 -24.11 12.28
C ALA A 214 0.05 -24.29 12.69
N SER A 215 0.88 -23.24 12.56
CA SER A 215 2.28 -23.22 13.00
C SER A 215 2.44 -23.32 14.52
N VAL A 216 1.59 -22.65 15.31
CA VAL A 216 1.60 -22.78 16.77
C VAL A 216 1.16 -24.20 17.18
N LEU A 217 0.16 -24.77 16.53
CA LEU A 217 -0.26 -26.15 16.76
C LEU A 217 0.81 -27.16 16.32
N SER A 218 1.54 -26.90 15.23
CA SER A 218 2.67 -27.74 14.81
C SER A 218 3.85 -27.63 15.76
N LEU A 219 4.09 -26.46 16.38
CA LEU A 219 5.10 -26.31 17.43
C LEU A 219 4.80 -27.14 18.65
N ALA A 220 3.60 -27.00 19.22
CA ALA A 220 3.24 -27.73 20.43
C ALA A 220 3.34 -29.25 20.18
N LYS A 221 2.92 -29.70 19.00
CA LYS A 221 3.11 -31.09 18.55
C LYS A 221 4.59 -31.45 18.45
N PHE A 222 5.43 -30.61 17.83
CA PHE A 222 6.86 -30.87 17.72
C PHE A 222 7.54 -30.93 19.09
N GLN A 223 7.21 -30.04 20.02
CA GLN A 223 7.74 -30.04 21.38
C GLN A 223 7.35 -31.34 22.12
N ASN A 224 6.14 -31.85 21.92
CA ASN A 224 5.72 -33.14 22.47
C ASN A 224 6.56 -34.29 21.89
N VAL A 225 6.82 -34.28 20.58
CA VAL A 225 7.70 -35.27 19.92
C VAL A 225 9.14 -35.15 20.42
N PHE A 226 9.66 -33.94 20.59
CA PHE A 226 10.99 -33.68 21.15
C PHE A 226 11.11 -34.23 22.58
N ASN A 227 10.11 -33.94 23.43
CA ASN A 227 10.05 -34.45 24.79
C ASN A 227 9.93 -35.98 24.82
N ALA A 228 9.15 -36.57 23.91
CA ALA A 228 9.01 -38.03 23.78
C ALA A 228 10.34 -38.68 23.36
N ALA A 229 11.08 -38.08 22.42
CA ALA A 229 12.41 -38.54 22.02
C ALA A 229 13.41 -38.44 23.17
N SER A 230 13.47 -37.30 23.86
CA SER A 230 14.33 -37.12 25.04
C SER A 230 13.99 -38.14 26.14
N LYS A 231 12.70 -38.36 26.41
CA LYS A 231 12.24 -39.39 27.36
C LYS A 231 12.63 -40.81 26.92
N SER A 232 12.52 -41.13 25.63
CA SER A 232 12.89 -42.45 25.12
C SER A 232 14.39 -42.73 25.24
N ILE A 233 15.23 -41.70 25.09
CA ILE A 233 16.68 -41.79 25.34
C ILE A 233 16.94 -42.04 26.83
N HIS A 234 16.27 -41.30 27.71
CA HIS A 234 16.33 -41.52 29.15
C HIS A 234 15.89 -42.94 29.54
N ASP A 235 14.79 -43.42 28.96
CA ASP A 235 14.26 -44.76 29.24
C ASP A 235 15.18 -45.87 28.72
N PHE A 236 15.83 -45.68 27.57
CA PHE A 236 16.82 -46.62 27.04
C PHE A 236 18.16 -46.58 27.80
N ALA A 237 18.52 -45.44 28.41
CA ALA A 237 19.71 -45.36 29.25
C ALA A 237 19.63 -46.30 30.46
N LYS A 238 18.43 -46.56 31.00
CA LYS A 238 18.21 -47.45 32.16
C LYS A 238 18.67 -48.90 31.92
N PRO A 239 18.17 -49.64 30.90
CA PRO A 239 18.63 -51.00 30.62
C PRO A 239 20.11 -51.02 30.21
N LEU A 240 20.61 -50.00 29.51
CA LEU A 240 22.04 -49.91 29.17
C LEU A 240 22.91 -49.85 30.44
N ILE A 241 22.60 -48.94 31.36
CA ILE A 241 23.31 -48.82 32.65
C ILE A 241 23.14 -50.09 33.48
N SER A 242 21.96 -50.71 33.45
CA SER A 242 21.69 -51.96 34.18
C SER A 242 22.58 -53.10 33.68
N LEU A 243 22.72 -53.26 32.36
CA LEU A 243 23.61 -54.26 31.77
C LEU A 243 25.08 -53.95 32.08
N MET A 244 25.51 -52.68 32.02
CA MET A 244 26.86 -52.29 32.44
C MET A 244 27.16 -52.71 33.88
N LYS A 245 26.23 -52.49 34.81
CA LYS A 245 26.37 -52.94 36.21
C LYS A 245 26.44 -54.45 36.32
N ALA A 246 25.56 -55.17 35.63
CA ALA A 246 25.51 -56.64 35.66
C ALA A 246 26.79 -57.26 35.10
N SER A 247 27.41 -56.62 34.10
CA SER A 247 28.69 -57.02 33.51
C SER A 247 29.92 -56.51 34.25
N GLY A 248 29.76 -55.97 35.47
CA GLY A 248 30.87 -55.55 36.33
C GLY A 248 31.58 -54.26 35.93
N TRP A 249 30.96 -53.40 35.11
CA TRP A 249 31.56 -52.12 34.73
C TRP A 249 31.55 -51.12 35.89
N ASP A 250 32.66 -50.41 36.06
CA ASP A 250 32.76 -49.26 36.94
C ASP A 250 32.10 -48.05 36.26
N LEU A 251 30.90 -47.69 36.73
CA LEU A 251 30.12 -46.58 36.18
C LEU A 251 30.80 -45.23 36.36
N ASP A 252 31.57 -45.03 37.43
CA ASP A 252 32.26 -43.76 37.66
C ASP A 252 33.40 -43.58 36.65
N LYS A 253 34.13 -44.66 36.33
CA LYS A 253 35.12 -44.67 35.24
C LYS A 253 34.47 -44.52 33.86
N ALA A 254 33.32 -45.16 33.62
CA ALA A 254 32.59 -45.04 32.37
C ALA A 254 32.13 -43.60 32.12
N VAL A 255 31.53 -42.96 33.13
CA VAL A 255 31.11 -41.55 33.07
C VAL A 255 32.29 -40.63 32.77
N ASN A 256 33.42 -40.82 33.45
CA ASN A 256 34.64 -40.05 33.19
C ASN A 256 35.23 -40.31 31.79
N SER A 257 34.98 -41.47 31.19
CA SER A 257 35.39 -41.77 29.81
C SER A 257 34.53 -41.03 28.78
N ILE A 258 33.21 -40.93 29.04
CA ILE A 258 32.25 -40.22 28.18
C ILE A 258 32.48 -38.70 28.27
N GLU A 259 32.44 -38.15 29.49
CA GLU A 259 32.54 -36.72 29.75
C GLU A 259 33.74 -36.43 30.68
N LYS A 260 34.93 -36.36 30.07
CA LYS A 260 36.20 -36.23 30.79
C LYS A 260 36.28 -34.97 31.64
N GLY A 261 36.22 -35.10 32.97
CA GLY A 261 36.33 -33.97 33.88
C GLY A 261 35.08 -33.10 33.95
N ALA A 262 33.91 -33.63 33.57
CA ALA A 262 32.65 -32.97 33.85
C ALA A 262 32.42 -32.88 35.37
N VAL A 263 32.00 -31.71 35.84
CA VAL A 263 31.67 -31.47 37.24
C VAL A 263 30.17 -31.69 37.44
N TYR A 264 29.81 -32.61 38.34
CA TYR A 264 28.42 -32.94 38.66
C TYR A 264 28.02 -32.33 39.99
N ALA A 265 26.88 -31.65 40.02
CA ALA A 265 26.28 -31.12 41.25
C ALA A 265 25.86 -32.25 42.20
N LYS A 266 25.19 -33.29 41.69
CA LYS A 266 24.77 -34.45 42.49
C LYS A 266 25.38 -35.73 41.93
N ARG A 267 25.70 -36.70 42.80
CA ARG A 267 26.22 -38.01 42.37
C ARG A 267 25.25 -38.74 41.44
N CYS A 268 23.94 -38.54 41.62
CA CYS A 268 22.91 -39.13 40.78
C CYS A 268 22.80 -38.50 39.38
N ASP A 269 23.41 -37.34 39.14
CA ASP A 269 23.40 -36.65 37.83
C ASP A 269 24.33 -37.30 36.82
N LYS A 270 25.24 -38.17 37.26
CA LYS A 270 26.10 -38.96 36.37
C LYS A 270 25.31 -39.79 35.35
N LYS A 271 24.04 -40.09 35.63
CA LYS A 271 23.12 -40.71 34.66
C LYS A 271 23.00 -39.91 33.35
N TYR A 272 23.05 -38.58 33.44
CA TYR A 272 22.91 -37.70 32.27
C TYR A 272 24.09 -37.80 31.32
N ALA A 273 25.27 -38.27 31.78
CA ALA A 273 26.40 -38.55 30.90
C ALA A 273 26.08 -39.71 29.95
N PHE A 274 25.38 -40.75 30.41
CA PHE A 274 24.94 -41.86 29.56
C PHE A 274 23.85 -41.41 28.58
N GLU A 275 22.92 -40.56 29.02
CA GLU A 275 21.91 -39.96 28.13
C GLU A 275 22.58 -39.10 27.04
N ALA A 276 23.54 -38.26 27.42
CA ALA A 276 24.34 -37.45 26.50
C ALA A 276 25.13 -38.31 25.50
N TYR A 277 25.72 -39.42 25.96
CA TYR A 277 26.39 -40.39 25.09
C TYR A 277 25.42 -40.96 24.04
N ILE A 278 24.27 -41.45 24.49
CA ILE A 278 23.25 -42.04 23.61
C ILE A 278 22.75 -40.99 22.61
N ALA A 279 22.37 -39.79 23.08
CA ALA A 279 21.92 -38.71 22.23
C ALA A 279 22.98 -38.35 21.18
N ARG A 280 24.24 -38.15 21.59
CA ARG A 280 25.34 -37.83 20.67
C ARG A 280 25.50 -38.90 19.59
N ARG A 281 25.36 -40.18 19.92
CA ARG A 281 25.42 -41.30 18.96
C ARG A 281 24.19 -41.38 18.06
N MET A 282 23.00 -41.16 18.62
CA MET A 282 21.76 -41.13 17.88
C MET A 282 21.75 -39.99 16.86
N PHE A 283 22.22 -38.81 17.22
CA PHE A 283 22.24 -37.62 16.37
C PHE A 283 23.54 -37.41 15.56
N HIS A 284 24.49 -38.36 15.62
CA HIS A 284 25.76 -38.30 14.88
C HIS A 284 25.55 -38.39 13.36
N ASP A 285 26.25 -37.57 12.58
CA ASP A 285 26.20 -37.54 11.10
C ASP A 285 24.79 -37.57 10.50
N ILE A 286 23.85 -36.88 11.15
CA ILE A 286 22.51 -36.75 10.59
C ILE A 286 22.47 -35.58 9.62
N THR A 287 22.22 -35.91 8.36
CA THR A 287 21.58 -34.98 7.43
C THR A 287 20.07 -35.06 7.66
N LEU A 288 19.44 -33.92 7.94
CA LEU A 288 17.98 -33.79 8.01
C LEU A 288 17.40 -33.92 6.58
N ALA A 289 17.57 -35.09 5.98
CA ALA A 289 16.91 -35.47 4.74
C ALA A 289 15.49 -35.94 5.07
N PHE A 290 14.59 -35.88 4.08
CA PHE A 290 13.20 -36.30 4.24
C PHE A 290 13.12 -37.75 4.77
N CYS A 291 12.76 -37.89 6.04
CA CYS A 291 12.47 -39.19 6.65
C CYS A 291 10.98 -39.48 6.47
N ASN A 292 10.63 -40.56 5.77
CA ASN A 292 9.24 -40.98 5.75
C ASN A 292 8.83 -41.50 7.14
N VAL A 293 7.89 -40.82 7.78
CA VAL A 293 7.37 -41.16 9.12
C VAL A 293 6.09 -42.02 9.02
N SER A 294 5.41 -42.03 7.86
CA SER A 294 4.09 -42.66 7.72
C SER A 294 4.11 -44.15 8.00
N ASP A 295 5.16 -44.85 7.56
CA ASP A 295 5.25 -46.30 7.67
C ASP A 295 5.48 -46.78 9.10
N ILE A 296 6.16 -45.98 9.92
CA ILE A 296 6.49 -46.31 11.32
C ILE A 296 5.35 -45.96 12.28
N MET A 297 4.46 -45.06 11.86
CA MET A 297 3.26 -44.70 12.61
C MET A 297 2.15 -45.75 12.46
N LYS A 298 2.27 -46.71 11.54
CA LYS A 298 1.28 -47.78 11.32
C LYS A 298 1.19 -48.76 12.47
N PHE A 299 2.31 -49.03 13.15
CA PHE A 299 2.40 -50.00 14.24
C PHE A 299 2.74 -49.29 15.54
N ASP A 300 2.17 -49.76 16.65
CA ASP A 300 2.55 -49.27 17.97
C ASP A 300 3.98 -49.71 18.32
N ASP A 301 4.30 -50.99 18.12
CA ASP A 301 5.65 -51.53 18.32
C ASP A 301 6.54 -51.28 17.08
N PRO A 302 7.65 -50.52 17.19
CA PRO A 302 8.58 -50.35 16.07
C PRO A 302 9.22 -51.65 15.60
N PHE A 303 9.28 -52.67 16.45
CA PHE A 303 9.84 -53.95 16.06
C PHE A 303 9.00 -54.61 14.97
N ASP A 304 7.68 -54.50 15.03
CA ASP A 304 6.79 -55.03 13.99
C ASP A 304 7.04 -54.32 12.64
N THR A 305 7.30 -53.01 12.65
CA THR A 305 7.70 -52.25 11.45
C THR A 305 9.01 -52.77 10.85
N LEU A 306 10.00 -53.10 11.70
CA LEU A 306 11.27 -53.65 11.24
C LEU A 306 11.13 -55.06 10.67
N MET A 307 10.17 -55.84 11.19
CA MET A 307 9.90 -57.19 10.69
C MET A 307 9.13 -57.18 9.37
N GLU A 308 8.20 -56.24 9.18
CA GLU A 308 7.45 -56.09 7.93
C GLU A 308 8.36 -55.61 6.79
N ASN A 309 9.22 -54.62 7.05
CA ASN A 309 10.16 -54.09 6.05
C ASN A 309 11.59 -53.91 6.60
N PRO A 310 12.41 -54.99 6.56
CA PRO A 310 13.81 -54.99 7.03
C PRO A 310 14.77 -54.12 6.20
N HIS A 311 14.33 -53.62 5.03
CA HIS A 311 15.16 -52.81 4.14
C HIS A 311 14.70 -51.34 4.06
N SER A 312 13.74 -50.95 4.90
CA SER A 312 13.29 -49.57 5.03
C SER A 312 14.41 -48.62 5.46
N ASP A 313 14.25 -47.32 5.20
CA ASP A 313 15.24 -46.34 5.65
C ASP A 313 15.32 -46.25 7.18
N PHE A 314 14.21 -46.56 7.87
CA PHE A 314 14.21 -46.74 9.31
C PHE A 314 15.02 -47.95 9.77
N ALA A 315 14.95 -49.08 9.06
CA ALA A 315 15.78 -50.25 9.34
C ALA A 315 17.27 -49.95 9.17
N LYS A 316 17.65 -49.26 8.09
CA LYS A 316 19.02 -48.78 7.86
C LYS A 316 19.46 -47.80 8.95
N PHE A 317 18.58 -46.90 9.38
CA PHE A 317 18.83 -46.01 10.50
C PHE A 317 19.06 -46.78 11.79
N CYS A 318 18.19 -47.74 12.13
CA CYS A 318 18.35 -48.58 13.32
C CYS A 318 19.67 -49.34 13.29
N GLN A 319 20.02 -49.93 12.15
CA GLN A 319 21.30 -50.61 11.93
C GLN A 319 22.48 -49.66 12.21
N ALA A 320 22.55 -48.52 11.53
CA ALA A 320 23.64 -47.58 11.67
C ALA A 320 23.75 -47.03 13.10
N LYS A 321 22.62 -46.65 13.71
CA LYS A 321 22.59 -46.05 15.05
C LYS A 321 22.87 -47.06 16.15
N TYR A 322 22.41 -48.30 16.03
CA TYR A 322 22.73 -49.35 17.02
C TYR A 322 24.24 -49.56 17.08
N LEU A 323 24.90 -49.70 15.92
CA LEU A 323 26.34 -49.94 15.83
C LEU A 323 27.18 -48.77 16.39
N LEU A 324 26.60 -47.57 16.47
CA LEU A 324 27.20 -46.38 17.09
C LEU A 324 26.92 -46.27 18.59
N VAL A 325 25.69 -46.57 19.02
CA VAL A 325 25.25 -46.50 20.43
C VAL A 325 25.82 -47.65 21.25
N VAL A 326 25.88 -48.85 20.69
CA VAL A 326 26.38 -50.05 21.37
C VAL A 326 27.76 -50.41 20.80
N HIS A 327 28.79 -49.97 21.52
CA HIS A 327 30.18 -50.28 21.20
C HIS A 327 30.47 -51.79 21.31
N PRO A 328 31.31 -52.39 20.44
CA PRO A 328 31.64 -53.82 20.49
C PRO A 328 32.02 -54.34 21.89
N LYS A 329 32.86 -53.59 22.62
CA LYS A 329 33.23 -53.93 24.01
C LYS A 329 32.04 -53.97 24.98
N MET A 330 31.03 -53.11 24.79
CA MET A 330 29.82 -53.15 25.61
C MET A 330 29.03 -54.41 25.28
N GLU A 331 28.89 -54.72 24.00
CA GLU A 331 28.15 -55.89 23.54
C GLU A 331 28.76 -57.21 24.02
N GLU A 332 30.08 -57.37 23.86
CA GLU A 332 30.83 -58.52 24.37
C GLU A 332 30.69 -58.66 25.88
N SER A 333 30.65 -57.54 26.61
CA SER A 333 30.42 -57.55 28.06
C SER A 333 28.98 -57.94 28.43
N PHE A 334 27.99 -57.50 27.66
CA PHE A 334 26.57 -57.72 27.97
C PHE A 334 26.10 -59.13 27.60
N PHE A 335 26.58 -59.66 26.46
CA PHE A 335 26.08 -60.91 25.88
C PHE A 335 27.14 -62.01 25.81
N GLY A 336 28.41 -61.70 26.09
CA GLY A 336 29.52 -62.67 26.03
C GLY A 336 30.01 -63.00 24.62
N ASN A 337 29.45 -62.37 23.58
CA ASN A 337 29.81 -62.56 22.17
C ASN A 337 29.43 -61.33 21.34
N LEU A 338 29.72 -61.36 20.04
CA LEU A 338 29.39 -60.30 19.06
C LEU A 338 28.37 -60.79 18.01
N ASP A 339 27.61 -61.83 18.32
CA ASP A 339 26.64 -62.42 17.37
C ASP A 339 25.51 -61.43 17.11
N HIS A 340 25.10 -60.67 18.13
CA HIS A 340 24.09 -59.61 18.05
C HIS A 340 24.51 -58.53 17.03
N ARG A 341 25.76 -58.07 17.10
CA ARG A 341 26.38 -57.10 16.17
C ARG A 341 26.42 -57.66 14.77
N THR A 342 26.91 -58.88 14.62
CA THR A 342 27.07 -59.54 13.32
C THR A 342 25.71 -59.69 12.63
N PHE A 343 24.68 -60.04 13.40
CA PHE A 343 23.30 -60.11 12.92
C PHE A 343 22.80 -58.73 12.44
N ILE A 344 23.05 -57.66 13.20
CA ILE A 344 22.69 -56.30 12.80
C ILE A 344 23.48 -55.83 11.58
N MET A 345 24.78 -56.12 11.50
CA MET A 345 25.61 -55.80 10.34
C MET A 345 25.10 -56.49 9.06
N SER A 346 24.46 -57.65 9.18
CA SER A 346 23.80 -58.32 8.04
C SER A 346 22.48 -57.67 7.59
N GLY A 347 22.06 -56.57 8.23
CA GLY A 347 20.81 -55.86 7.95
C GLY A 347 19.59 -56.48 8.61
N LYS A 348 19.78 -57.36 9.61
CA LYS A 348 18.71 -58.03 10.35
C LYS A 348 18.54 -57.43 11.74
N HIS A 349 17.36 -57.65 12.32
CA HIS A 349 16.99 -57.04 13.61
C HIS A 349 16.74 -58.12 14.67
N PRO A 350 17.58 -58.22 15.71
CA PRO A 350 17.47 -59.26 16.74
C PRO A 350 16.20 -59.11 17.59
N ARG A 351 15.47 -60.21 17.79
CA ARG A 351 14.29 -60.23 18.66
C ARG A 351 14.69 -60.42 20.13
N THR A 352 15.41 -59.45 20.67
CA THR A 352 15.82 -59.41 22.08
C THR A 352 15.15 -58.22 22.77
N GLU A 353 14.89 -58.33 24.08
CA GLU A 353 14.27 -57.23 24.84
C GLU A 353 15.12 -55.95 24.77
N PHE A 354 16.44 -56.08 24.87
CA PHE A 354 17.36 -54.95 24.75
C PHE A 354 17.25 -54.25 23.40
N TYR A 355 17.22 -55.02 22.29
CA TYR A 355 17.08 -54.44 20.96
C TYR A 355 15.69 -53.82 20.73
N GLN A 356 14.63 -54.40 21.29
CA GLN A 356 13.28 -53.81 21.23
C GLN A 356 13.21 -52.47 21.96
N LEU A 357 13.86 -52.34 23.12
CA LEU A 357 13.98 -51.06 23.82
C LEU A 357 14.78 -50.04 23.01
N PHE A 358 15.85 -50.47 22.35
CA PHE A 358 16.59 -49.64 21.39
C PHE A 358 15.70 -49.17 20.23
N ALA A 359 14.93 -50.08 19.62
CA ALA A 359 14.05 -49.76 18.50
C ALA A 359 12.95 -48.75 18.88
N LYS A 360 12.42 -48.83 20.12
CA LYS A 360 11.51 -47.84 20.70
C LYS A 360 12.11 -46.44 20.76
N MET A 361 13.35 -46.33 21.26
CA MET A 361 14.07 -45.06 21.23
C MET A 361 14.36 -44.58 19.81
N ALA A 362 14.84 -45.48 18.94
CA ALA A 362 15.16 -45.16 17.56
C ALA A 362 13.93 -44.63 16.79
N LYS A 363 12.75 -45.21 17.02
CA LYS A 363 11.48 -44.71 16.48
C LYS A 363 11.19 -43.28 16.92
N CYS A 364 11.29 -42.98 18.21
CA CYS A 364 11.03 -41.61 18.69
C CYS A 364 12.00 -40.59 18.09
N VAL A 365 13.29 -40.94 17.95
CA VAL A 365 14.28 -40.07 17.29
C VAL A 365 13.98 -39.92 15.80
N TRP A 366 13.62 -41.00 15.10
CA TRP A 366 13.27 -40.94 13.68
C TRP A 366 12.05 -40.05 13.43
N ILE A 367 11.00 -40.20 14.26
CA ILE A 367 9.80 -39.36 14.21
C ILE A 367 10.17 -37.90 14.47
N LEU A 368 11.05 -37.61 15.43
CA LEU A 368 11.51 -36.25 15.72
C LEU A 368 12.18 -35.61 14.50
N LEU A 369 13.11 -36.32 13.87
CA LEU A 369 13.83 -35.83 12.68
C LEU A 369 12.88 -35.59 11.51
N GLY A 370 12.01 -36.57 11.20
CA GLY A 370 11.02 -36.42 10.12
C GLY A 370 10.01 -35.32 10.40
N SER A 371 9.62 -35.11 11.67
CA SER A 371 8.71 -34.02 12.04
C SER A 371 9.35 -32.65 11.86
N ALA A 372 10.66 -32.51 12.08
CA ALA A 372 11.36 -31.24 11.89
C ALA A 372 11.31 -30.83 10.41
N VAL A 373 11.68 -31.76 9.51
CA VAL A 373 11.67 -31.56 8.05
C VAL A 373 10.26 -31.36 7.51
N ALA A 374 9.25 -32.03 8.09
CA ALA A 374 7.86 -31.88 7.68
C ALA A 374 7.28 -30.49 8.03
N ILE A 375 7.79 -29.84 9.09
CA ILE A 375 7.38 -28.49 9.48
C ILE A 375 8.14 -27.44 8.67
N ASP A 376 9.46 -27.60 8.55
CA ASP A 376 10.32 -26.75 7.73
C ASP A 376 11.40 -27.60 7.05
N PRO A 377 11.41 -27.69 5.71
CA PRO A 377 12.45 -28.41 4.97
C PRO A 377 13.87 -27.91 5.26
N GLU A 378 14.02 -26.63 5.65
CA GLU A 378 15.30 -26.01 6.01
C GLU A 378 15.61 -26.10 7.51
N ALA A 379 14.90 -26.96 8.25
CA ALA A 379 15.17 -27.17 9.66
C ALA A 379 16.62 -27.65 9.88
N THR A 380 17.29 -27.10 10.89
CA THR A 380 18.66 -27.47 11.24
C THR A 380 18.75 -27.97 12.68
N LEU A 381 19.64 -28.93 12.89
CA LEU A 381 20.03 -29.43 14.20
C LEU A 381 21.25 -28.65 14.68
N PHE A 382 21.27 -28.20 15.93
CA PHE A 382 22.45 -27.59 16.53
C PHE A 382 22.88 -28.30 17.81
N SER A 383 24.20 -28.39 17.98
CA SER A 383 24.86 -28.97 19.15
C SER A 383 25.52 -27.89 19.98
N VAL A 384 25.47 -28.02 21.30
CA VAL A 384 26.19 -27.14 22.23
C VAL A 384 27.52 -27.76 22.64
N SER A 385 28.59 -27.00 22.51
CA SER A 385 29.94 -27.38 22.93
C SER A 385 30.15 -27.20 24.42
N ARG A 386 30.91 -28.11 25.03
CA ARG A 386 31.37 -27.98 26.42
C ARG A 386 32.20 -26.71 26.62
N GLY A 387 32.04 -26.09 27.79
CA GLY A 387 32.72 -24.85 28.17
C GLY A 387 32.05 -23.58 27.66
N SER A 388 31.07 -23.71 26.76
CA SER A 388 30.28 -22.56 26.30
C SER A 388 29.49 -21.95 27.47
N MET A 389 29.32 -20.64 27.46
CA MET A 389 28.45 -19.97 28.44
C MET A 389 26.99 -20.40 28.22
N PHE A 390 26.28 -20.62 29.31
CA PHE A 390 24.86 -20.93 29.25
C PHE A 390 24.06 -19.74 28.68
N SER A 391 23.14 -20.02 27.76
CA SER A 391 22.23 -19.03 27.20
C SER A 391 20.80 -19.53 27.25
N SER A 392 19.95 -18.90 28.06
CA SER A 392 18.54 -19.26 28.21
C SER A 392 17.73 -19.09 26.91
N LEU A 393 18.27 -18.39 25.90
CA LEU A 393 17.62 -18.18 24.61
C LEU A 393 17.50 -19.49 23.80
N TYR A 394 18.54 -20.32 23.81
CA TYR A 394 18.61 -21.55 23.00
C TYR A 394 19.05 -22.80 23.78
N MET A 395 19.25 -22.68 25.10
CA MET A 395 19.58 -23.79 25.99
C MET A 395 18.59 -23.89 27.16
N GLU A 396 18.33 -25.13 27.61
CA GLU A 396 17.52 -25.48 28.77
C GLU A 396 18.38 -26.32 29.73
N SER A 397 18.42 -25.95 31.01
CA SER A 397 19.13 -26.74 32.03
C SER A 397 18.27 -27.89 32.52
N VAL A 398 18.84 -29.08 32.65
CA VAL A 398 18.11 -30.28 33.10
C VAL A 398 17.78 -30.25 34.60
N GLU A 399 18.38 -29.33 35.37
CA GLU A 399 18.03 -29.12 36.79
C GLU A 399 16.71 -28.35 36.97
N GLU A 400 16.22 -27.64 35.95
CA GLU A 400 14.98 -26.85 36.01
C GLU A 400 13.71 -27.72 36.15
N GLU A 401 13.76 -29.02 35.83
CA GLU A 401 12.60 -29.92 35.94
C GLU A 401 12.24 -30.29 37.40
N LYS A 402 13.08 -30.01 38.41
CA LYS A 402 12.85 -30.50 39.80
C LYS A 402 13.02 -29.50 40.93
N GLU A 403 13.82 -28.46 40.78
CA GLU A 403 14.09 -27.48 41.84
C GLU A 403 13.95 -26.05 41.26
N SER A 404 12.71 -25.53 41.30
CA SER A 404 12.29 -24.12 41.33
C SER A 404 13.16 -23.04 40.65
N ALA A 405 12.56 -22.32 39.70
CA ALA A 405 12.44 -20.85 39.54
C ALA A 405 13.23 -19.86 40.45
N VAL A 406 14.48 -20.12 40.87
CA VAL A 406 15.16 -19.32 41.93
C VAL A 406 16.41 -18.59 41.45
N LEU A 407 17.02 -18.94 40.31
CA LEU A 407 18.16 -18.18 39.81
C LEU A 407 17.69 -17.03 38.91
N SER A 408 18.10 -15.80 39.23
CA SER A 408 17.89 -14.65 38.35
C SER A 408 18.69 -14.83 37.05
N ASP A 409 18.30 -14.14 35.97
CA ASP A 409 18.99 -14.25 34.68
C ASP A 409 20.49 -13.86 34.79
N GLU A 410 20.85 -12.99 35.74
CA GLU A 410 22.25 -12.61 36.00
C GLU A 410 23.08 -13.73 36.64
N GLU A 411 22.49 -14.55 37.52
CA GLU A 411 23.20 -15.68 38.15
C GLU A 411 23.43 -16.83 37.17
N ARG A 412 22.53 -17.02 36.19
CA ARG A 412 22.64 -18.06 35.16
C ARG A 412 23.71 -17.75 34.11
N ALA A 413 24.00 -16.47 33.86
CA ALA A 413 25.08 -16.05 32.96
C ALA A 413 26.49 -16.47 33.45
N THR A 414 26.62 -16.82 34.74
CA THR A 414 27.87 -17.34 35.32
C THR A 414 28.01 -18.86 35.24
N HIS A 415 27.12 -19.56 34.53
CA HIS A 415 27.19 -21.01 34.39
C HIS A 415 27.76 -21.41 33.04
N ASN A 416 28.62 -22.44 33.06
CA ASN A 416 29.16 -23.04 31.85
C ASN A 416 28.52 -24.40 31.58
N VAL A 417 28.34 -24.70 30.30
CA VAL A 417 27.85 -25.99 29.85
C VAL A 417 28.93 -27.03 30.06
N GLN A 418 28.62 -28.07 30.84
CA GLN A 418 29.50 -29.22 31.01
C GLN A 418 29.37 -30.17 29.83
N PHE A 419 28.14 -30.48 29.40
CA PHE A 419 27.88 -31.28 28.21
C PHE A 419 26.42 -31.13 27.76
N MET A 420 26.19 -31.43 26.48
CA MET A 420 24.86 -31.48 25.87
C MET A 420 24.23 -32.85 26.11
N ILE A 421 23.01 -32.86 26.65
CA ILE A 421 22.21 -34.06 26.89
C ILE A 421 21.30 -34.34 25.68
N MET A 422 20.74 -33.28 25.07
CA MET A 422 19.92 -33.38 23.87
C MET A 422 20.22 -32.20 22.93
N PRO A 423 20.39 -32.41 21.62
CA PRO A 423 20.59 -31.31 20.69
C PRO A 423 19.35 -30.42 20.58
N GLY A 424 19.55 -29.19 20.12
CA GLY A 424 18.45 -28.27 19.81
C GLY A 424 18.10 -28.27 18.33
N PHE A 425 16.98 -27.65 17.99
CA PHE A 425 16.50 -27.53 16.61
C PHE A 425 16.15 -26.08 16.28
N GLN A 426 16.57 -25.64 15.11
CA GLN A 426 16.11 -24.41 14.48
C GLN A 426 15.12 -24.79 13.38
N ILE A 427 13.86 -24.40 13.52
CA ILE A 427 12.78 -24.71 12.58
C ILE A 427 12.17 -23.38 12.15
N GLY A 428 12.57 -22.87 10.99
CA GLY A 428 12.24 -21.54 10.51
C GLY A 428 12.71 -20.46 11.47
N LYS A 429 11.77 -19.73 12.08
CA LYS A 429 12.06 -18.68 13.09
C LYS A 429 12.08 -19.20 14.52
N MET A 430 11.92 -20.51 14.71
CA MET A 430 11.63 -21.11 16.01
C MET A 430 12.83 -21.91 16.49
N VAL A 431 13.12 -21.77 17.78
CA VAL A 431 14.22 -22.46 18.45
C VAL A 431 13.63 -23.43 19.46
N VAL A 432 13.91 -24.71 19.29
CA VAL A 432 13.73 -25.72 20.34
C VAL A 432 15.07 -25.86 21.06
N LYS A 433 15.06 -25.54 22.35
CA LYS A 433 16.26 -25.40 23.15
C LYS A 433 17.00 -26.73 23.28
N SER A 434 18.33 -26.67 23.22
CA SER A 434 19.17 -27.81 23.54
C SER A 434 19.15 -28.05 25.06
N ARG A 435 18.97 -29.30 25.49
CA ARG A 435 19.05 -29.66 26.90
C ARG A 435 20.50 -29.88 27.28
N VAL A 436 20.97 -29.16 28.29
CA VAL A 436 22.37 -29.13 28.70
C VAL A 436 22.49 -29.39 30.20
N TYR A 437 23.61 -30.00 30.59
CA TYR A 437 24.04 -30.03 31.97
C TYR A 437 24.99 -28.86 32.22
N ILE A 438 24.74 -28.08 33.26
CA ILE A 438 25.51 -26.87 33.58
C ILE A 438 26.17 -26.98 34.95
N SER A 439 27.23 -26.20 35.16
CA SER A 439 27.79 -25.98 36.48
C SER A 439 28.20 -24.52 36.64
N LYS A 440 28.29 -24.05 37.88
CA LYS A 440 28.86 -22.73 38.17
C LYS A 440 30.26 -22.61 37.59
N HIS A 441 30.57 -21.45 37.02
CA HIS A 441 31.89 -21.11 36.55
C HIS A 441 32.83 -21.03 37.75
N SER A 442 33.77 -21.98 37.87
CA SER A 442 34.90 -21.83 38.77
C SER A 442 35.98 -21.04 38.04
N SER A 443 36.03 -19.72 38.28
CA SER A 443 37.22 -18.94 37.96
C SER A 443 38.41 -19.58 38.70
N SER A 444 39.29 -20.23 37.93
CA SER A 444 40.55 -20.80 38.42
C SER A 444 41.65 -19.76 38.33
#